data_AF-A0A803PFQ7-F1
#
_entry.id   AF-A0A803PFQ7-F1
#
_cell.length_a   1.000
_cell.length_b   1.000
_cell.length_c   1.000
_cell.angle_alpha   90.00
_cell.angle_beta   90.00
_cell.angle_gamma   90.00
#
_symmetry.space_group_name_H-M   'P 1'
#
loop_
_entity.id
_entity.type
_entity.pdbx_description
1 polymer ?
#
loop_
_entity_poly.entity_id
_entity_poly.type
_entity_poly.pdbx_seq_one_letter_code
_entity_poly.pdbx_strand_id
1 'polypeptide(L)'
;MDDLEVHDLWKKLITRLKEFDNYKRSGSVKEGEIEKLQEKGLRLQGGLFENLPKLNEECFKPHSKKKITNVKQLNRVVADIESLKIDMKRQIEYLDKCEERFQKYNIPKRYQNKTKQPLNIYVQRLNEFMESTWRKQTKMNRAKGYFNLIELMRMIDLKNPSSKDGLFAFTSLKNSLFKLGTKISTFLIDYVFLLVVASNASHRIVSLSLSELKTVIECLSLEGKICSSLAMSHVVLMVEFFIKALDLEGPLLNSEKSVDKGGDRVFYLSDEIEDYVVHHIIIEVLRLEVSFCSPDFPMMLTNDVLFSMSRHLVDNVFEEKLKKVEDVITVVRKYVIQFEYDHLSKELKCLRKVLGDGVHGLWTQQDPIC
;
A
#
# COMPACT_ATOMS: atom_id res chain seq x y z
N MET A 1 -31.29 -11.19 31.22
CA MET A 1 -30.42 -10.81 30.11
C MET A 1 -29.23 -10.12 30.74
N ASP A 2 -27.99 -10.53 30.41
CA ASP A 2 -26.81 -10.00 31.09
C ASP A 2 -26.44 -8.67 30.41
N ASP A 3 -26.92 -7.55 30.97
CA ASP A 3 -26.66 -6.20 30.44
C ASP A 3 -25.15 -5.92 30.26
N LEU A 4 -24.32 -6.65 31.00
CA LEU A 4 -22.87 -6.68 30.85
C LEU A 4 -22.40 -7.20 29.48
N GLU A 5 -23.01 -8.26 28.94
CA GLU A 5 -22.54 -8.88 27.67
C GLU A 5 -22.75 -7.93 26.48
N VAL A 6 -23.90 -7.26 26.43
CA VAL A 6 -24.23 -6.32 25.34
C VAL A 6 -23.33 -5.09 25.38
N HIS A 7 -23.07 -4.58 26.58
CA HIS A 7 -22.19 -3.44 26.79
C HIS A 7 -20.72 -3.78 26.45
N ASP A 8 -20.25 -4.99 26.79
CA ASP A 8 -18.90 -5.44 26.43
C ASP A 8 -18.74 -5.65 24.92
N LEU A 9 -19.76 -6.19 24.24
CA LEU A 9 -19.78 -6.30 22.78
C LEU A 9 -19.74 -4.93 22.10
N TRP A 10 -20.49 -3.96 22.62
CA TRP A 10 -20.45 -2.58 22.13
C TRP A 10 -19.06 -1.96 22.31
N LYS A 11 -18.46 -2.07 23.50
CA LYS A 11 -17.09 -1.59 23.75
C LYS A 11 -16.10 -2.21 22.78
N LYS A 12 -16.19 -3.53 22.58
CA LYS A 12 -15.33 -4.26 21.63
C LYS A 12 -15.51 -3.73 20.20
N LEU A 13 -16.75 -3.55 19.73
CA LEU A 13 -17.04 -3.03 18.39
C LEU A 13 -16.45 -1.62 18.20
N ILE A 14 -16.65 -0.71 19.16
CA ILE A 14 -16.12 0.66 19.06
C ILE A 14 -14.60 0.68 19.06
N THR A 15 -13.95 -0.10 19.92
CA THR A 15 -12.49 -0.22 19.92
C THR A 15 -11.99 -0.71 18.56
N ARG A 16 -12.58 -1.77 18.01
CA ARG A 16 -12.22 -2.31 16.69
C ARG A 16 -12.41 -1.28 15.57
N LEU A 17 -13.50 -0.51 15.57
CA LEU A 17 -13.74 0.51 14.56
C LEU A 17 -12.74 1.67 14.61
N LYS A 18 -12.23 2.01 15.80
CA LYS A 18 -11.18 3.02 15.98
C LYS A 18 -9.82 2.51 15.51
N GLU A 19 -9.49 1.25 15.78
CA GLU A 19 -8.24 0.63 15.30
C GLU A 19 -8.11 0.70 13.77
N PHE A 20 -9.25 0.71 13.06
CA PHE A 20 -9.26 0.73 11.59
C PHE A 20 -8.75 2.03 10.99
N ASP A 21 -8.74 3.15 11.73
CA ASP A 21 -8.14 4.40 11.25
C ASP A 21 -6.64 4.23 10.93
N ASN A 22 -5.96 3.27 11.59
CA ASN A 22 -4.56 2.93 11.30
C ASN A 22 -4.38 2.35 9.88
N TYR A 23 -5.42 1.77 9.29
CA TYR A 23 -5.38 1.19 7.96
C TYR A 23 -5.73 2.17 6.84
N LYS A 24 -6.20 3.40 7.12
CA LYS A 24 -6.58 4.38 6.08
C LYS A 24 -5.48 4.62 5.03
N ARG A 25 -4.22 4.43 5.42
CA ARG A 25 -3.04 4.64 4.58
C ARG A 25 -2.32 3.34 4.19
N SER A 26 -2.93 2.16 4.40
CA SER A 26 -2.29 0.87 4.10
C SER A 26 -2.28 0.51 2.60
N GLY A 27 -2.87 1.35 1.75
CA GLY A 27 -3.06 1.06 0.32
C GLY A 27 -4.09 -0.05 0.02
N SER A 28 -4.42 -0.91 0.97
CA SER A 28 -5.39 -2.02 0.84
C SER A 28 -6.85 -1.58 0.95
N VAL A 29 -7.11 -0.41 1.54
CA VAL A 29 -8.45 0.11 1.80
C VAL A 29 -8.99 0.85 0.58
N LYS A 30 -10.25 0.61 0.20
CA LYS A 30 -10.94 1.40 -0.82
C LYS A 30 -11.40 2.74 -0.25
N GLU A 31 -11.49 3.77 -1.09
CA GLU A 31 -11.98 5.07 -0.64
C GLU A 31 -13.40 4.96 -0.05
N GLY A 32 -13.60 5.57 1.12
CA GLY A 32 -14.87 5.52 1.85
C GLY A 32 -15.18 4.18 2.53
N GLU A 33 -14.32 3.16 2.42
CA GLU A 33 -14.60 1.82 2.96
C GLU A 33 -14.57 1.80 4.50
N ILE A 34 -13.58 2.46 5.11
CA ILE A 34 -13.52 2.59 6.57
C ILE A 34 -14.68 3.46 7.07
N GLU A 35 -15.01 4.54 6.37
CA GLU A 35 -16.11 5.43 6.72
C GLU A 35 -17.45 4.68 6.69
N LYS A 36 -17.68 3.81 5.70
CA LYS A 36 -18.87 2.93 5.64
C LYS A 36 -18.90 1.91 6.79
N LEU A 37 -17.75 1.35 7.16
CA LEU A 37 -17.64 0.44 8.32
C LEU A 37 -17.97 1.17 9.63
N GLN A 38 -17.45 2.39 9.80
CA GLN A 38 -17.71 3.25 10.94
C GLN A 38 -19.19 3.68 10.99
N GLU A 39 -19.78 4.09 9.87
CA GLU A 39 -21.19 4.46 9.77
C GLU A 39 -22.09 3.27 10.17
N LYS A 40 -21.80 2.07 9.68
CA LYS A 40 -22.55 0.86 10.07
C LYS A 40 -22.44 0.58 11.57
N GLY A 41 -21.26 0.79 12.15
CA GLY A 41 -21.05 0.70 13.60
C GLY A 41 -21.86 1.70 14.40
N LEU A 42 -21.90 2.97 13.94
CA LEU A 42 -22.69 4.03 14.56
C LEU A 42 -24.20 3.74 14.50
N ARG A 43 -24.69 3.14 13.41
CA ARG A 43 -26.11 2.72 13.31
C ARG A 43 -26.47 1.64 14.35
N LEU A 44 -25.59 0.65 14.55
CA LEU A 44 -25.79 -0.38 15.58
C LEU A 44 -25.77 0.22 16.99
N GLN A 45 -24.92 1.22 17.22
CA GLN A 45 -24.89 1.97 18.48
C GLN A 45 -26.18 2.76 18.71
N GLY A 46 -26.71 3.45 17.69
CA GLY A 46 -27.97 4.18 17.77
C GLY A 46 -29.15 3.26 18.17
N GLY A 47 -29.26 2.09 17.52
CA GLY A 47 -30.28 1.10 17.86
C GLY A 47 -30.17 0.59 19.31
N LEU A 48 -28.96 0.50 19.86
CA LEU A 48 -28.75 0.12 21.26
C LEU A 48 -29.24 1.21 22.23
N PHE A 49 -28.89 2.47 21.97
CA PHE A 49 -29.31 3.60 22.79
C PHE A 49 -30.82 3.85 22.75
N GLU A 50 -31.49 3.47 21.67
CA GLU A 50 -32.95 3.56 21.58
C GLU A 50 -33.67 2.46 22.36
N ASN A 51 -33.07 1.28 22.53
CA ASN A 51 -33.74 0.10 23.09
C ASN A 51 -33.38 -0.19 24.56
N LEU A 52 -32.17 0.17 25.01
CA LEU A 52 -31.75 -0.03 26.40
C LEU A 52 -32.60 0.78 27.42
N PRO A 53 -32.91 2.07 27.19
CA PRO A 53 -33.77 2.83 28.10
C PRO A 53 -35.19 2.23 28.17
N LYS A 54 -35.73 1.75 27.04
CA LYS A 54 -37.05 1.10 26.98
C LYS A 54 -37.07 -0.20 27.80
N LEU A 55 -35.99 -0.98 27.77
CA LEU A 55 -35.85 -2.18 28.60
C LEU A 55 -35.84 -1.82 30.10
N ASN A 56 -35.08 -0.79 30.49
CA ASN A 56 -35.02 -0.33 31.89
C ASN A 56 -36.35 0.22 32.40
N GLU A 57 -37.07 1.00 31.58
CA GLU A 57 -38.39 1.55 31.91
C GLU A 57 -39.48 0.47 32.03
N GLU A 58 -39.38 -0.62 31.28
CA GLU A 58 -40.34 -1.74 31.35
C GLU A 58 -40.03 -2.74 32.47
N CYS A 59 -38.76 -2.90 32.85
CA CYS A 59 -38.33 -3.80 33.93
C CYS A 59 -38.36 -3.16 35.33
N PHE A 60 -38.13 -1.84 35.45
CA PHE A 60 -38.00 -1.14 36.74
C PHE A 60 -38.99 0.03 36.86
N LYS A 61 -40.28 -0.26 37.07
CA LYS A 61 -41.23 0.71 37.67
C LYS A 61 -41.50 0.34 39.11
N PRO A 62 -40.83 0.96 40.10
CA PRO A 62 -40.94 0.51 41.49
C PRO A 62 -42.31 0.78 42.12
N HIS A 63 -43.07 1.81 41.73
CA HIS A 63 -44.12 2.37 42.61
C HIS A 63 -45.50 2.62 42.00
N SER A 64 -45.87 1.97 40.90
CA SER A 64 -47.26 1.99 40.44
C SER A 64 -47.84 0.59 40.36
N LYS A 65 -48.88 0.32 41.16
CA LYS A 65 -49.73 -0.89 41.11
C LYS A 65 -50.54 -1.00 39.80
N LYS A 66 -49.93 -0.70 38.65
CA LYS A 66 -50.47 -1.04 37.33
C LYS A 66 -49.67 -2.23 36.82
N LYS A 67 -50.34 -3.38 36.82
CA LYS A 67 -49.95 -4.63 36.17
C LYS A 67 -49.17 -4.36 34.88
N ILE A 68 -48.06 -5.09 34.70
CA ILE A 68 -47.37 -5.37 33.44
C ILE A 68 -48.38 -5.30 32.28
N THR A 69 -48.48 -4.15 31.60
CA THR A 69 -49.56 -3.93 30.62
C THR A 69 -49.12 -4.28 29.21
N ASN A 70 -47.87 -4.70 28.98
CA ASN A 70 -47.47 -5.07 27.63
C ASN A 70 -46.29 -6.04 27.56
N VAL A 71 -46.51 -7.29 28.00
CA VAL A 71 -45.59 -8.42 27.77
C VAL A 71 -45.17 -8.52 26.29
N LYS A 72 -46.05 -8.11 25.36
CA LYS A 72 -45.74 -8.04 23.92
C LYS A 72 -44.70 -6.96 23.57
N GLN A 73 -44.70 -5.80 24.25
CA GLN A 73 -43.66 -4.77 24.04
C GLN A 73 -42.32 -5.22 24.64
N LEU A 74 -42.33 -5.78 25.84
CA LEU A 74 -41.12 -6.30 26.49
C LEU A 74 -40.46 -7.39 25.63
N ASN A 75 -41.24 -8.35 25.13
CA ASN A 75 -40.74 -9.39 24.25
C ASN A 75 -40.19 -8.82 22.93
N ARG A 76 -40.73 -7.70 22.42
CA ARG A 76 -40.19 -7.01 21.24
C ARG A 76 -38.84 -6.35 21.55
N VAL A 77 -38.75 -5.58 22.63
CA VAL A 77 -37.49 -4.92 23.03
C VAL A 77 -36.39 -5.95 23.30
N VAL A 78 -36.73 -7.06 23.96
CA VAL A 78 -35.82 -8.20 24.18
C VAL A 78 -35.36 -8.81 22.85
N ALA A 79 -36.27 -9.04 21.92
CA ALA A 79 -35.94 -9.59 20.60
C ALA A 79 -35.07 -8.61 19.78
N ASP A 80 -35.36 -7.31 19.85
CA ASP A 80 -34.59 -6.26 19.18
C ASP A 80 -33.16 -6.19 19.74
N ILE A 81 -32.98 -6.28 21.06
CA ILE A 81 -31.66 -6.31 21.70
C ILE A 81 -30.89 -7.58 21.32
N GLU A 82 -31.52 -8.75 21.30
CA GLU A 82 -30.87 -9.99 20.83
C GLU A 82 -30.49 -9.92 19.35
N SER A 83 -31.33 -9.32 18.50
CA SER A 83 -31.00 -9.08 17.10
C SER A 83 -29.79 -8.14 16.95
N LEU A 84 -29.78 -7.02 17.68
CA LEU A 84 -28.65 -6.08 17.70
C LEU A 84 -27.36 -6.76 18.16
N LYS A 85 -27.44 -7.62 19.18
CA LYS A 85 -26.32 -8.41 19.68
C LYS A 85 -25.75 -9.34 18.60
N ILE A 86 -26.61 -10.03 17.85
CA ILE A 86 -26.20 -10.89 16.72
C ILE A 86 -25.53 -10.04 15.63
N ASP A 87 -26.11 -8.88 15.30
CA ASP A 87 -25.55 -8.00 14.26
C ASP A 87 -24.22 -7.38 14.67
N MET A 88 -24.02 -7.05 15.95
CA MET A 88 -22.73 -6.62 16.49
C MET A 88 -21.68 -7.73 16.38
N LYS A 89 -22.01 -8.98 16.74
CA LYS A 89 -21.11 -10.14 16.60
C LYS A 89 -20.71 -10.34 15.14
N ARG A 90 -21.68 -10.34 14.22
CA ARG A 90 -21.43 -10.44 12.77
C ARG A 90 -20.58 -9.29 12.25
N GLN A 91 -20.80 -8.08 12.75
CA GLN A 91 -20.00 -6.92 12.34
C GLN A 91 -18.56 -7.05 12.84
N ILE A 92 -18.33 -7.52 14.07
CA ILE A 92 -16.97 -7.79 14.58
C ILE A 92 -16.27 -8.85 13.72
N GLU A 93 -16.94 -9.97 13.41
CA GLU A 93 -16.38 -11.00 12.52
C GLU A 93 -16.06 -10.46 11.12
N TYR A 94 -16.90 -9.57 10.59
CA TYR A 94 -16.66 -8.91 9.32
C TYR A 94 -15.46 -7.95 9.38
N LEU A 95 -15.30 -7.21 10.49
CA LEU A 95 -14.11 -6.40 10.73
C LEU A 95 -12.86 -7.29 10.78
N ASP A 96 -12.87 -8.42 11.47
CA ASP A 96 -11.72 -9.32 11.53
C ASP A 96 -11.28 -9.78 10.12
N LYS A 97 -12.23 -10.11 9.23
CA LYS A 97 -11.94 -10.41 7.81
C LYS A 97 -11.39 -9.21 7.04
N CYS A 98 -11.90 -8.01 7.32
CA CYS A 98 -11.39 -6.79 6.68
C CYS A 98 -9.97 -6.48 7.13
N GLU A 99 -9.66 -6.66 8.41
CA GLU A 99 -8.33 -6.43 8.98
C GLU A 99 -7.28 -7.33 8.33
N GLU A 100 -7.56 -8.62 8.18
CA GLU A 100 -6.66 -9.56 7.49
C GLU A 100 -6.30 -9.04 6.09
N ARG A 101 -7.30 -8.55 5.34
CA ARG A 101 -7.07 -7.94 4.02
C ARG A 101 -6.30 -6.62 4.12
N PHE A 102 -6.59 -5.78 5.12
CA PHE A 102 -5.99 -4.46 5.26
C PHE A 102 -4.52 -4.52 5.68
N GLN A 103 -4.15 -5.52 6.47
CA GLN A 103 -2.78 -5.76 6.91
C GLN A 103 -1.83 -6.12 5.76
N LYS A 104 -2.32 -6.76 4.69
CA LYS A 104 -1.50 -7.27 3.57
C LYS A 104 -0.51 -6.25 2.98
N TYR A 105 -0.92 -4.99 2.85
CA TYR A 105 -0.05 -3.93 2.32
C TYR A 105 0.24 -2.82 3.35
N ASN A 106 -0.09 -3.05 4.62
CA ASN A 106 0.15 -2.09 5.69
C ASN A 106 1.61 -2.14 6.15
N ILE A 107 2.52 -1.75 5.26
CA ILE A 107 3.96 -1.75 5.52
C ILE A 107 4.23 -0.92 6.79
N PRO A 108 5.03 -1.42 7.74
CA PRO A 108 5.44 -0.63 8.90
C PRO A 108 6.07 0.69 8.47
N LYS A 109 5.75 1.79 9.16
CA LYS A 109 6.44 3.07 8.95
C LYS A 109 7.69 3.14 9.81
N ARG A 110 8.72 3.82 9.31
CA ARG A 110 9.89 4.17 10.13
C ARG A 110 9.44 5.19 11.18
N TYR A 111 9.79 4.96 12.45
CA TYR A 111 9.38 5.88 13.51
C TYR A 111 10.13 7.20 13.40
N GLN A 112 9.38 8.29 13.41
CA GLN A 112 9.86 9.67 13.43
C GLN A 112 9.93 10.14 14.89
N ASN A 113 10.81 9.51 15.66
CA ASN A 113 11.16 10.04 16.98
C ASN A 113 12.23 11.12 16.79
N LYS A 114 12.49 11.95 17.82
CA LYS A 114 13.55 12.99 17.81
C LYS A 114 14.91 12.48 17.34
N THR A 115 15.17 11.19 17.47
CA THR A 115 16.21 10.45 16.77
C THR A 115 15.53 9.50 15.79
N LYS A 116 15.71 9.73 14.47
CA LYS A 116 15.23 8.82 13.42
C LYS A 116 15.58 7.38 13.82
N GLN A 117 14.61 6.48 13.75
CA GLN A 117 14.88 5.08 14.08
C GLN A 117 16.05 4.55 13.22
N PRO A 118 17.04 3.87 13.82
CA PRO A 118 18.10 3.21 13.07
C PRO A 118 17.56 2.28 11.97
N LEU A 119 18.19 2.30 10.80
CA LEU A 119 17.75 1.53 9.62
C LEU A 119 17.67 0.03 9.93
N ASN A 120 18.64 -0.52 10.67
CA ASN A 120 18.67 -1.94 11.04
C ASN A 120 17.42 -2.37 11.84
N ILE A 121 16.95 -1.54 12.78
CA ILE A 121 15.73 -1.84 13.55
C ILE A 121 14.50 -1.77 12.65
N TYR A 122 14.45 -0.81 11.72
CA TYR A 122 13.37 -0.73 10.75
C TYR A 122 13.33 -1.95 9.82
N VAL A 123 14.48 -2.34 9.27
CA VAL A 123 14.67 -3.53 8.42
C VAL A 123 14.27 -4.81 9.14
N GLN A 124 14.58 -4.94 10.44
CA GLN A 124 14.11 -6.08 11.24
C GLN A 124 12.58 -6.16 11.26
N ARG A 125 11.90 -5.04 11.57
CA ARG A 125 10.43 -4.98 11.59
C ARG A 125 9.82 -5.24 10.22
N LEU A 126 10.44 -4.77 9.15
CA LEU A 126 10.02 -5.06 7.78
C LEU A 126 10.12 -6.57 7.47
N ASN A 127 11.20 -7.21 7.89
CA ASN A 127 11.35 -8.65 7.70
C ASN A 127 10.33 -9.46 8.51
N GLU A 128 10.05 -9.07 9.75
CA GLU A 128 8.98 -9.68 10.57
C GLU A 128 7.60 -9.51 9.92
N PHE A 129 7.31 -8.32 9.40
CA PHE A 129 6.10 -8.05 8.62
C PHE A 129 6.01 -8.94 7.38
N MET A 130 7.07 -9.01 6.57
CA MET A 130 7.08 -9.83 5.36
C MET A 130 6.94 -11.32 5.66
N GLU A 131 7.62 -11.82 6.71
CA GLU A 131 7.54 -13.22 7.10
C GLU A 131 6.13 -13.62 7.54
N SER A 132 5.50 -12.79 8.38
CA SER A 132 4.15 -13.03 8.90
C SER A 132 3.05 -12.84 7.86
N THR A 133 3.22 -11.89 6.94
CA THR A 133 2.15 -11.48 6.00
C THR A 133 2.21 -12.24 4.68
N TRP A 134 3.40 -12.41 4.10
CA TRP A 134 3.55 -12.86 2.72
C TRP A 134 4.39 -14.12 2.56
N ARG A 135 5.56 -14.21 3.21
CA ARG A 135 6.50 -15.31 2.97
C ARG A 135 5.97 -16.64 3.49
N LYS A 136 5.29 -16.66 4.64
CA LYS A 136 4.64 -17.88 5.16
C LYS A 136 3.59 -18.43 4.19
N GLN A 137 2.71 -17.56 3.68
CA GLN A 137 1.69 -17.94 2.71
C GLN A 137 2.32 -18.43 1.39
N THR A 138 3.34 -17.71 0.92
CA THR A 138 4.13 -18.06 -0.27
C THR A 138 4.70 -19.48 -0.14
N LYS A 139 5.38 -19.79 0.97
CA LYS A 139 5.93 -21.13 1.25
C LYS A 139 4.85 -22.20 1.26
N MET A 140 3.69 -21.93 1.88
CA MET A 140 2.57 -22.87 1.91
C MET A 140 2.00 -23.14 0.51
N ASN A 141 1.84 -22.11 -0.30
CA ASN A 141 1.32 -22.27 -1.66
C ASN A 141 2.34 -22.97 -2.58
N ARG A 142 3.63 -22.67 -2.45
CA ARG A 142 4.71 -23.44 -3.11
C ARG A 142 4.63 -24.93 -2.78
N ALA A 143 4.42 -25.27 -1.51
CA ALA A 143 4.28 -26.67 -1.06
C ALA A 143 3.06 -27.38 -1.67
N LYS A 144 2.02 -26.62 -2.07
CA LYS A 144 0.85 -27.12 -2.80
C LYS A 144 1.08 -27.24 -4.32
N GLY A 145 2.27 -26.87 -4.80
CA GLY A 145 2.62 -26.87 -6.23
C GLY A 145 2.01 -25.69 -7.00
N TYR A 146 1.74 -24.56 -6.34
CA TYR A 146 1.26 -23.36 -7.01
C TYR A 146 2.40 -22.57 -7.64
N PHE A 147 2.07 -21.89 -8.73
CA PHE A 147 2.97 -21.11 -9.57
C PHE A 147 2.63 -19.64 -9.45
N ASN A 148 3.66 -18.80 -9.62
CA ASN A 148 3.46 -17.37 -9.78
C ASN A 148 3.22 -16.99 -11.26
N LEU A 149 2.80 -15.76 -11.52
CA LEU A 149 2.49 -15.33 -12.89
C LEU A 149 3.71 -15.35 -13.80
N ILE A 150 4.90 -15.00 -13.28
CA ILE A 150 6.13 -15.01 -14.06
C ILE A 150 6.47 -16.43 -14.54
N GLU A 151 6.31 -17.43 -13.69
CA GLU A 151 6.52 -18.84 -14.03
C GLU A 151 5.49 -19.32 -15.04
N LEU A 152 4.22 -18.99 -14.85
CA LEU A 152 3.18 -19.33 -15.83
C LEU A 152 3.44 -18.69 -17.20
N MET A 153 3.91 -17.45 -17.22
CA MET A 153 4.35 -16.77 -18.43
C MET A 153 5.50 -17.52 -19.12
N ARG A 154 6.54 -17.94 -18.37
CA ARG A 154 7.65 -18.75 -18.90
C ARG A 154 7.18 -20.09 -19.46
N MET A 155 6.24 -20.75 -18.78
CA MET A 155 5.70 -22.03 -19.25
C MET A 155 4.97 -21.91 -20.58
N ILE A 156 4.26 -20.79 -20.82
CA ILE A 156 3.60 -20.53 -22.10
C ILE A 156 4.61 -20.30 -23.21
N ASP A 157 5.63 -19.49 -22.92
CA ASP A 157 6.73 -19.19 -23.85
C ASP A 157 7.44 -20.49 -24.31
N LEU A 158 7.68 -21.41 -23.37
CA LEU A 158 8.35 -22.69 -23.65
C LEU A 158 7.44 -23.74 -24.32
N LYS A 159 6.15 -23.82 -23.97
CA LYS A 159 5.27 -24.91 -24.44
C LYS A 159 4.59 -24.63 -25.77
N ASN A 160 4.34 -23.37 -26.13
CA ASN A 160 3.57 -23.01 -27.31
C ASN A 160 4.15 -21.78 -28.04
N PRO A 161 5.41 -21.81 -28.51
CA PRO A 161 6.02 -20.67 -29.21
C PRO A 161 5.27 -20.27 -30.49
N SER A 162 4.46 -21.17 -31.06
CA SER A 162 3.76 -20.98 -32.33
C SER A 162 2.25 -20.72 -32.20
N SER A 163 1.67 -20.71 -30.99
CA SER A 163 0.24 -20.42 -30.83
C SER A 163 0.04 -18.90 -30.69
N LYS A 164 -0.71 -18.31 -31.64
CA LYS A 164 -1.00 -16.86 -31.64
C LYS A 164 -1.66 -16.39 -30.34
N ASP A 165 -2.51 -17.24 -29.75
CA ASP A 165 -3.26 -16.90 -28.54
C ASP A 165 -2.41 -16.97 -27.26
N GLY A 166 -1.47 -17.91 -27.18
CA GLY A 166 -0.52 -17.99 -26.06
C GLY A 166 0.44 -16.81 -26.05
N LEU A 167 0.93 -16.44 -27.23
CA LEU A 167 1.80 -15.27 -27.42
C LEU A 167 1.10 -13.97 -27.05
N PHE A 168 -0.20 -13.84 -27.36
CA PHE A 168 -0.99 -12.66 -27.02
C PHE A 168 -1.18 -12.48 -25.51
N ALA A 169 -1.59 -13.53 -24.79
CA ALA A 169 -1.76 -13.47 -23.33
C ALA A 169 -0.43 -13.20 -22.60
N PHE A 170 0.66 -13.85 -23.03
CA PHE A 170 2.01 -13.60 -22.53
C PHE A 170 2.42 -12.14 -22.73
N THR A 171 2.24 -11.62 -23.95
CA THR A 171 2.59 -10.24 -24.30
C THR A 171 1.75 -9.24 -23.50
N SER A 172 0.47 -9.50 -23.28
CA SER A 172 -0.41 -8.65 -22.47
C SER A 172 0.05 -8.58 -21.00
N LEU A 173 0.39 -9.71 -20.39
CA LEU A 173 0.91 -9.74 -19.01
C LEU A 173 2.27 -9.05 -18.90
N LYS A 174 3.18 -9.32 -19.85
CA LYS A 174 4.50 -8.68 -19.91
C LYS A 174 4.38 -7.16 -20.03
N ASN A 175 3.54 -6.69 -20.95
CA ASN A 175 3.26 -5.27 -21.13
C ASN A 175 2.64 -4.65 -19.88
N SER A 176 1.78 -5.38 -19.18
CA SER A 176 1.19 -4.92 -17.92
C SER A 176 2.26 -4.76 -16.83
N LEU A 177 3.12 -5.76 -16.64
CA LEU A 177 4.25 -5.67 -15.71
C LEU A 177 5.13 -4.46 -16.03
N PHE A 178 5.51 -4.29 -17.29
CA PHE A 178 6.41 -3.21 -17.72
C PHE A 178 5.76 -1.83 -17.57
N LYS A 179 4.49 -1.70 -17.93
CA LYS A 179 3.73 -0.45 -17.77
C LYS A 179 3.66 -0.05 -16.30
N LEU A 180 3.31 -0.99 -15.42
CA LEU A 180 3.20 -0.74 -13.99
C LEU A 180 4.56 -0.43 -13.36
N GLY A 181 5.58 -1.24 -13.65
CA GLY A 181 6.96 -1.03 -13.21
C GLY A 181 7.54 0.31 -13.66
N THR A 182 7.29 0.70 -14.91
CA THR A 182 7.69 2.01 -15.46
C THR A 182 7.03 3.16 -14.70
N LYS A 183 5.72 3.09 -14.45
CA LYS A 183 4.99 4.14 -13.72
C LYS A 183 5.50 4.27 -12.28
N ILE A 184 5.69 3.16 -11.57
CA ILE A 184 6.28 3.14 -10.22
C ILE A 184 7.69 3.73 -10.22
N SER A 185 8.52 3.36 -11.21
CA SER A 185 9.88 3.89 -11.33
C SER A 185 9.90 5.38 -11.67
N THR A 186 8.90 5.87 -12.39
CA THR A 186 8.73 7.32 -12.64
C THR A 186 8.42 8.07 -11.34
N PHE A 187 7.66 7.48 -10.41
CA PHE A 187 7.47 8.07 -9.08
C PHE A 187 8.78 8.12 -8.27
N LEU A 188 9.67 7.14 -8.45
CA LEU A 188 11.01 7.18 -7.85
C LEU A 188 11.86 8.32 -8.43
N ILE A 189 11.76 8.60 -9.74
CA ILE A 189 12.39 9.80 -10.32
C ILE A 189 11.85 11.05 -9.64
N ASP A 190 10.54 11.19 -9.54
CA ASP A 190 9.94 12.36 -8.89
C ASP A 190 10.38 12.50 -7.43
N TYR A 191 10.52 11.39 -6.71
CA TYR A 191 11.08 11.36 -5.35
C TYR A 191 12.54 11.85 -5.30
N VAL A 192 13.40 11.39 -6.21
CA VAL A 192 14.79 11.89 -6.31
C VAL A 192 14.81 13.41 -6.52
N PHE A 193 13.95 13.91 -7.39
CA PHE A 193 13.87 15.36 -7.65
C PHE A 193 13.34 16.14 -6.45
N LEU A 194 12.41 15.57 -5.67
CA LEU A 194 11.99 16.15 -4.40
C LEU A 194 13.19 16.27 -3.44
N LEU A 195 13.98 15.20 -3.28
CA LEU A 195 15.18 15.24 -2.42
C LEU A 195 16.21 16.29 -2.88
N VAL A 196 16.49 16.33 -4.18
CA VAL A 196 17.50 17.23 -4.75
C VAL A 196 17.05 18.70 -4.65
N VAL A 197 15.83 19.01 -5.09
CA VAL A 197 15.36 20.40 -5.25
C VAL A 197 14.92 21.00 -3.93
N ALA A 198 14.18 20.25 -3.12
CA ALA A 198 13.56 20.80 -1.94
C ALA A 198 14.46 20.74 -0.71
N SER A 199 15.17 19.63 -0.50
CA SER A 199 16.00 19.49 0.70
C SER A 199 17.33 20.24 0.58
N ASN A 200 17.61 20.87 -0.56
CA ASN A 200 18.97 21.33 -0.96
C ASN A 200 20.01 20.27 -0.56
N ALA A 201 19.64 19.00 -0.73
CA ALA A 201 20.39 17.90 -0.16
C ALA A 201 21.69 17.77 -0.94
N SER A 202 22.79 17.65 -0.22
CA SER A 202 24.04 17.28 -0.86
C SER A 202 23.86 15.96 -1.58
N HIS A 203 24.60 15.78 -2.66
CA HIS A 203 24.63 14.53 -3.42
C HIS A 203 24.78 13.30 -2.50
N ARG A 204 25.62 13.40 -1.46
CA ARG A 204 25.83 12.36 -0.44
C ARG A 204 24.54 12.00 0.32
N ILE A 205 23.70 12.98 0.66
CA ILE A 205 22.44 12.74 1.37
C ILE A 205 21.46 12.02 0.44
N VAL A 206 21.33 12.45 -0.82
CA VAL A 206 20.44 11.80 -1.80
C VAL A 206 20.87 10.36 -2.06
N SER A 207 22.18 10.13 -2.25
CA SER A 207 22.75 8.81 -2.45
C SER A 207 22.55 7.90 -1.23
N LEU A 208 22.67 8.45 -0.01
CA LEU A 208 22.37 7.73 1.23
C LEU A 208 20.89 7.35 1.31
N SER A 209 19.96 8.29 1.07
CA SER A 209 18.51 8.01 1.08
C SER A 209 18.13 6.94 0.05
N LEU A 210 18.71 6.98 -1.15
CA LEU A 210 18.50 5.95 -2.17
C LEU A 210 19.09 4.59 -1.76
N SER A 211 20.24 4.58 -1.08
CA SER A 211 20.83 3.36 -0.53
C SER A 211 19.95 2.75 0.56
N GLU A 212 19.40 3.57 1.46
CA GLU A 212 18.43 3.09 2.46
C GLU A 212 17.15 2.55 1.79
N LEU A 213 16.63 3.25 0.78
CA LEU A 213 15.47 2.83 0.01
C LEU A 213 15.72 1.49 -0.70
N LYS A 214 16.89 1.30 -1.30
CA LYS A 214 17.31 0.02 -1.87
C LYS A 214 17.19 -1.08 -0.82
N THR A 215 17.82 -0.93 0.34
CA THR A 215 17.76 -1.92 1.43
C THR A 215 16.31 -2.22 1.86
N VAL A 216 15.45 -1.21 1.90
CA VAL A 216 14.02 -1.39 2.21
C VAL A 216 13.31 -2.21 1.14
N ILE A 217 13.54 -1.91 -0.14
CA ILE A 217 12.93 -2.63 -1.28
C ILE A 217 13.38 -4.09 -1.29
N GLU A 218 14.67 -4.35 -1.04
CA GLU A 218 15.22 -5.71 -0.97
C GLU A 218 14.51 -6.58 0.09
N CYS A 219 14.07 -5.97 1.20
CA CYS A 219 13.31 -6.67 2.24
C CYS A 219 11.92 -7.13 1.76
N LEU A 220 11.35 -6.50 0.73
CA LEU A 220 10.00 -6.77 0.25
C LEU A 220 9.90 -8.01 -0.66
N SER A 221 11.02 -8.68 -0.97
CA SER A 221 11.00 -9.94 -1.74
C SER A 221 10.23 -11.05 -1.01
N LEU A 222 9.38 -11.76 -1.75
CA LEU A 222 8.56 -12.87 -1.24
C LEU A 222 9.37 -14.12 -0.91
N GLU A 223 10.47 -14.35 -1.62
CA GLU A 223 11.27 -15.56 -1.48
C GLU A 223 12.55 -15.32 -0.66
N GLY A 224 12.71 -14.12 -0.10
CA GLY A 224 13.86 -13.72 0.70
C GLY A 224 15.16 -13.60 -0.10
N LYS A 225 15.13 -13.86 -1.41
CA LYS A 225 16.21 -13.61 -2.36
C LYS A 225 15.67 -12.74 -3.48
N ILE A 226 16.35 -11.64 -3.77
CA ILE A 226 15.95 -10.71 -4.83
C ILE A 226 16.02 -11.39 -6.20
N CYS A 227 17.02 -12.25 -6.40
CA CYS A 227 17.33 -12.89 -7.69
C CYS A 227 16.21 -13.79 -8.23
N SER A 228 15.26 -14.21 -7.39
CA SER A 228 14.11 -15.02 -7.83
C SER A 228 12.86 -14.18 -8.11
N SER A 229 12.91 -12.86 -7.82
CA SER A 229 11.86 -11.91 -8.19
C SER A 229 12.31 -11.04 -9.35
N LEU A 230 11.58 -11.14 -10.46
CA LEU A 230 11.77 -10.27 -11.61
C LEU A 230 11.44 -8.80 -11.26
N ALA A 231 10.32 -8.56 -10.58
CA ALA A 231 9.85 -7.21 -10.27
C ALA A 231 10.81 -6.48 -9.31
N MET A 232 11.23 -7.13 -8.22
CA MET A 232 12.16 -6.54 -7.25
C MET A 232 13.55 -6.36 -7.84
N SER A 233 14.04 -7.32 -8.64
CA SER A 233 15.33 -7.18 -9.31
C SER A 233 15.36 -5.93 -10.20
N HIS A 234 14.31 -5.71 -11.00
CA HIS A 234 14.22 -4.50 -11.84
C HIS A 234 14.16 -3.23 -10.98
N VAL A 235 13.32 -3.17 -9.95
CA VAL A 235 13.23 -1.96 -9.12
C VAL A 235 14.56 -1.68 -8.39
N VAL A 236 15.25 -2.70 -7.86
CA VAL A 236 16.57 -2.54 -7.23
C VAL A 236 17.60 -2.03 -8.24
N LEU A 237 17.65 -2.60 -9.44
CA LEU A 237 18.51 -2.12 -10.52
C LEU A 237 18.20 -0.65 -10.89
N MET A 238 16.93 -0.21 -10.82
CA MET A 238 16.58 1.19 -11.06
C MET A 238 17.21 2.09 -10.01
N VAL A 239 17.08 1.72 -8.74
CA VAL A 239 17.64 2.52 -7.64
C VAL A 239 19.18 2.57 -7.74
N GLU A 240 19.83 1.46 -8.08
CA GLU A 240 21.28 1.44 -8.34
C GLU A 240 21.67 2.32 -9.52
N PHE A 241 20.91 2.28 -10.60
CA PHE A 241 21.11 3.15 -11.76
C PHE A 241 20.97 4.62 -11.37
N PHE A 242 20.00 4.97 -10.52
CA PHE A 242 19.80 6.34 -10.06
C PHE A 242 20.98 6.82 -9.21
N ILE A 243 21.47 5.98 -8.28
CA ILE A 243 22.67 6.28 -7.49
C ILE A 243 23.87 6.57 -8.42
N LYS A 244 24.12 5.68 -9.39
CA LYS A 244 25.22 5.84 -10.36
C LYS A 244 25.07 7.08 -11.24
N ALA A 245 23.86 7.37 -11.72
CA ALA A 245 23.59 8.55 -12.53
C ALA A 245 23.85 9.84 -11.74
N LEU A 246 23.49 9.87 -10.45
CA LEU A 246 23.79 10.98 -9.56
C LEU A 246 25.30 11.14 -9.33
N ASP A 247 26.03 10.03 -9.17
CA ASP A 247 27.50 10.03 -9.00
C ASP A 247 28.24 10.57 -10.24
N LEU A 248 27.75 10.25 -11.44
CA LEU A 248 28.34 10.70 -12.71
C LEU A 248 28.12 12.20 -12.98
N GLU A 249 27.04 12.78 -12.46
CA GLU A 249 26.75 14.23 -12.54
C GLU A 249 27.45 15.04 -11.41
N GLY A 250 28.35 14.41 -10.64
CA GLY A 250 28.92 14.86 -9.36
C GLY A 250 29.21 16.35 -9.13
N PRO A 251 29.78 17.15 -10.06
CA PRO A 251 30.07 18.56 -9.82
C PRO A 251 28.84 19.49 -9.80
N LEU A 252 27.70 19.06 -10.33
CA LEU A 252 26.54 19.94 -10.62
C LEU A 252 25.71 20.31 -9.39
N LEU A 253 25.69 19.44 -8.39
CA LEU A 253 25.01 19.67 -7.11
C LEU A 253 25.90 20.38 -6.08
N ASN A 254 27.20 20.53 -6.38
CA ASN A 254 28.20 21.16 -5.51
C ASN A 254 28.55 22.58 -5.93
N SER A 255 27.90 23.16 -6.96
CA SER A 255 27.98 24.60 -7.15
C SER A 255 27.29 25.24 -5.94
N GLU A 256 28.09 25.74 -5.00
CA GLU A 256 27.64 26.70 -4.02
C GLU A 256 26.91 27.78 -4.82
N LYS A 257 25.57 27.72 -4.85
CA LYS A 257 24.79 28.86 -5.26
C LYS A 257 25.19 29.95 -4.30
N SER A 258 25.97 30.87 -4.82
CA SER A 258 26.27 32.17 -4.23
C SER A 258 25.06 32.58 -3.42
N VAL A 259 25.28 32.80 -2.13
CA VAL A 259 24.32 33.37 -1.19
C VAL A 259 23.77 34.64 -1.83
N ASP A 260 22.66 34.51 -2.54
CA ASP A 260 21.95 35.67 -3.05
C ASP A 260 21.26 36.27 -1.84
N LYS A 261 21.67 37.50 -1.56
CA LYS A 261 21.21 38.29 -0.41
C LYS A 261 19.79 38.71 -0.68
N GLY A 262 18.85 37.82 -0.46
CA GLY A 262 17.44 38.10 -0.67
C GLY A 262 16.56 37.02 -0.08
N GLY A 263 16.41 37.02 1.24
CA GLY A 263 15.21 36.62 2.00
C GLY A 263 14.37 35.39 1.60
N ASP A 264 14.86 34.48 0.76
CA ASP A 264 14.07 33.38 0.24
C ASP A 264 14.07 32.22 1.23
N ARG A 265 12.86 31.86 1.64
CA ARG A 265 12.59 30.81 2.61
C ARG A 265 13.14 29.49 2.05
N VAL A 266 14.23 29.00 2.65
CA VAL A 266 14.71 27.64 2.43
C VAL A 266 13.65 26.67 2.97
N PHE A 267 12.84 26.11 2.08
CA PHE A 267 11.83 25.12 2.43
C PHE A 267 12.48 23.75 2.54
N TYR A 268 12.88 23.35 3.74
CA TYR A 268 13.24 21.96 4.00
C TYR A 268 12.00 21.08 3.86
N LEU A 269 12.06 20.03 3.03
CA LEU A 269 11.11 18.91 3.17
C LEU A 269 11.18 18.44 4.61
N SER A 270 10.06 18.44 5.31
CA SER A 270 10.02 17.76 6.60
C SER A 270 10.21 16.27 6.35
N ASP A 271 10.92 15.60 7.26
CA ASP A 271 11.08 14.14 7.25
C ASP A 271 9.71 13.43 7.14
N GLU A 272 8.65 14.05 7.67
CA GLU A 272 7.25 13.63 7.54
C GLU A 272 6.76 13.52 6.09
N ILE A 273 7.06 14.50 5.24
CA ILE A 273 6.60 14.54 3.85
C ILE A 273 7.44 13.60 2.98
N GLU A 274 8.75 13.56 3.20
CA GLU A 274 9.66 12.62 2.52
C GLU A 274 9.23 11.17 2.78
N ASP A 275 9.10 10.79 4.06
CA ASP A 275 8.66 9.47 4.47
C ASP A 275 7.25 9.17 3.94
N TYR A 276 6.36 10.16 3.87
CA TYR A 276 5.02 9.97 3.33
C TYR A 276 5.04 9.60 1.85
N VAL A 277 5.81 10.29 1.01
CA VAL A 277 5.91 9.99 -0.43
C VAL A 277 6.56 8.63 -0.65
N VAL A 278 7.74 8.40 -0.05
CA VAL A 278 8.49 7.16 -0.26
C VAL A 278 7.68 5.95 0.21
N HIS A 279 6.93 6.08 1.31
CA HIS A 279 6.09 5.02 1.83
C HIS A 279 4.98 4.61 0.84
N HIS A 280 4.34 5.57 0.17
CA HIS A 280 3.34 5.26 -0.86
C HIS A 280 3.96 4.54 -2.06
N ILE A 281 5.18 4.92 -2.46
CA ILE A 281 5.90 4.23 -3.54
C ILE A 281 6.26 2.79 -3.12
N ILE A 282 6.80 2.60 -1.91
CA ILE A 282 7.17 1.28 -1.35
C ILE A 282 5.96 0.34 -1.31
N ILE A 283 4.78 0.82 -0.93
CA ILE A 283 3.54 0.02 -0.94
C ILE A 283 3.23 -0.52 -2.35
N GLU A 284 3.38 0.32 -3.38
CA GLU A 284 3.09 -0.09 -4.75
C GLU A 284 4.19 -0.98 -5.35
N VAL A 285 5.44 -0.83 -4.90
CA VAL A 285 6.52 -1.79 -5.19
C VAL A 285 6.19 -3.18 -4.62
N LEU A 286 5.77 -3.26 -3.36
CA LEU A 286 5.30 -4.53 -2.77
C LEU A 286 4.07 -5.09 -3.51
N ARG A 287 3.13 -4.23 -3.91
CA ARG A 287 1.97 -4.65 -4.69
C ARG A 287 2.37 -5.28 -6.02
N LEU A 288 3.34 -4.71 -6.71
CA LEU A 288 3.87 -5.24 -7.97
C LEU A 288 4.47 -6.63 -7.77
N GLU A 289 5.33 -6.76 -6.76
CA GLU A 289 5.94 -8.03 -6.38
C GLU A 289 4.90 -9.09 -6.07
N VAL A 290 3.96 -8.79 -5.17
CA VAL A 290 2.91 -9.74 -4.80
C VAL A 290 2.09 -10.16 -6.02
N SER A 291 1.69 -9.20 -6.85
CA SER A 291 0.79 -9.47 -7.97
C SER A 291 1.40 -10.41 -9.00
N PHE A 292 2.71 -10.36 -9.21
CA PHE A 292 3.39 -11.15 -10.23
C PHE A 292 4.17 -12.35 -9.69
N CYS A 293 4.71 -12.26 -8.47
CA CYS A 293 5.61 -13.23 -7.89
C CYS A 293 4.99 -14.09 -6.79
N SER A 294 3.76 -13.78 -6.33
CA SER A 294 3.07 -14.67 -5.38
C SER A 294 2.56 -15.93 -6.08
N PRO A 295 2.87 -17.13 -5.56
CA PRO A 295 2.46 -18.39 -6.15
C PRO A 295 1.01 -18.71 -5.78
N ASP A 296 0.04 -18.00 -6.37
CA ASP A 296 -1.37 -18.15 -6.04
C ASP A 296 -2.15 -19.01 -7.05
N PHE A 297 -1.48 -19.51 -8.08
CA PHE A 297 -2.15 -20.11 -9.24
C PHE A 297 -1.86 -21.61 -9.38
N PRO A 298 -2.87 -22.44 -9.69
CA PRO A 298 -2.66 -23.83 -10.05
C PRO A 298 -1.97 -23.93 -11.43
N MET A 299 -1.40 -25.11 -11.73
CA MET A 299 -0.57 -25.35 -12.92
C MET A 299 -1.26 -25.11 -14.28
N MET A 300 -2.59 -25.06 -14.33
CA MET A 300 -3.34 -24.92 -15.58
C MET A 300 -4.26 -23.69 -15.54
N LEU A 301 -3.82 -22.60 -16.17
CA LEU A 301 -4.66 -21.46 -16.53
C LEU A 301 -4.82 -21.38 -18.04
N THR A 302 -5.99 -20.95 -18.51
CA THR A 302 -6.23 -20.69 -19.94
C THR A 302 -5.69 -19.32 -20.33
N ASN A 303 -5.42 -19.12 -21.63
CA ASN A 303 -4.96 -17.83 -22.16
C ASN A 303 -5.93 -16.68 -21.85
N ASP A 304 -7.25 -16.94 -21.92
CA ASP A 304 -8.29 -15.95 -21.61
C ASP A 304 -8.24 -15.48 -20.16
N VAL A 305 -7.94 -16.40 -19.23
CA VAL A 305 -7.78 -16.07 -17.80
C VAL A 305 -6.56 -15.18 -17.62
N LEU A 306 -5.43 -15.50 -18.23
CA LEU A 306 -4.21 -14.70 -18.14
C LEU A 306 -4.36 -13.32 -18.77
N PHE A 307 -5.04 -13.23 -19.91
CA PHE A 307 -5.38 -11.96 -20.54
C PHE A 307 -6.29 -11.12 -19.63
N SER A 308 -7.34 -11.73 -19.08
CA SER A 308 -8.27 -11.06 -18.14
C SER A 308 -7.54 -10.59 -16.89
N MET A 309 -6.58 -11.36 -16.39
CA MET A 309 -5.73 -10.98 -15.26
C MET A 309 -4.85 -9.78 -15.59
N SER A 310 -4.23 -9.75 -16.77
CA SER A 310 -3.42 -8.60 -17.19
C SER A 310 -4.22 -7.29 -17.14
N ARG A 311 -5.46 -7.33 -17.65
CA ARG A 311 -6.38 -6.20 -17.61
C ARG A 311 -6.84 -5.89 -16.19
N HIS A 312 -7.16 -6.92 -15.40
CA HIS A 312 -7.57 -6.75 -14.02
C HIS A 312 -6.50 -6.07 -13.17
N LEU A 313 -5.23 -6.45 -13.34
CA LEU A 313 -4.11 -5.83 -12.64
C LEU A 313 -4.04 -4.33 -12.94
N VAL A 314 -4.06 -3.96 -14.21
CA VAL A 314 -3.97 -2.54 -14.61
C VAL A 314 -5.21 -1.76 -14.14
N ASP A 315 -6.40 -2.20 -14.54
CA ASP A 315 -7.64 -1.41 -14.42
C ASP A 315 -8.23 -1.47 -12.99
N ASN A 316 -8.06 -2.58 -12.26
CA ASN A 316 -8.77 -2.80 -11.00
C ASN A 316 -7.86 -2.88 -9.77
N VAL A 317 -6.59 -3.26 -9.95
CA VAL A 317 -5.64 -3.37 -8.83
C VAL A 317 -4.79 -2.11 -8.69
N PHE A 318 -4.27 -1.56 -9.80
CA PHE A 318 -3.28 -0.50 -9.78
C PHE A 318 -3.79 0.89 -10.16
N GLU A 319 -4.78 1.04 -11.05
CA GLU A 319 -5.18 2.36 -11.58
C GLU A 319 -5.43 3.40 -10.47
N GLU A 320 -6.35 3.12 -9.55
CA GLU A 320 -6.67 4.02 -8.44
C GLU A 320 -5.48 4.21 -7.48
N LYS A 321 -4.64 3.18 -7.31
CA LYS A 321 -3.52 3.21 -6.36
C LYS A 321 -2.37 4.08 -6.87
N LEU A 322 -1.99 3.90 -8.14
CA LEU A 322 -0.96 4.72 -8.78
C LEU A 322 -1.43 6.16 -8.92
N LYS A 323 -2.72 6.39 -9.21
CA LYS A 323 -3.30 7.74 -9.21
C LYS A 323 -3.15 8.42 -7.85
N LYS A 324 -3.40 7.71 -6.74
CA LYS A 324 -3.20 8.27 -5.39
C LYS A 324 -1.74 8.65 -5.13
N VAL A 325 -0.77 7.84 -5.58
CA VAL A 325 0.65 8.20 -5.46
C VAL A 325 0.96 9.46 -6.28
N GLU A 326 0.43 9.54 -7.50
CA GLU A 326 0.57 10.70 -8.38
C GLU A 326 -0.04 11.98 -7.77
N ASP A 327 -1.23 11.87 -7.17
CA ASP A 327 -1.89 12.97 -6.47
C ASP A 327 -1.05 13.43 -5.27
N VAL A 328 -0.53 12.49 -4.47
CA VAL A 328 0.37 12.78 -3.34
C VAL A 328 1.62 13.53 -3.81
N ILE A 329 2.30 13.03 -4.84
CA ILE A 329 3.49 13.67 -5.40
C ILE A 329 3.16 15.06 -5.94
N THR A 330 2.04 15.20 -6.64
CA THR A 330 1.60 16.49 -7.21
C THR A 330 1.31 17.52 -6.12
N VAL A 331 0.64 17.10 -5.06
CA VAL A 331 0.38 17.93 -3.88
C VAL A 331 1.68 18.35 -3.22
N VAL A 332 2.57 17.41 -2.92
CA VAL A 332 3.88 17.69 -2.30
C VAL A 332 4.69 18.63 -3.17
N ARG A 333 4.75 18.37 -4.49
CA ARG A 333 5.42 19.24 -5.45
C ARG A 333 4.86 20.66 -5.37
N LYS A 334 3.55 20.86 -5.37
CA LYS A 334 2.94 22.20 -5.27
C LYS A 334 3.29 22.93 -3.96
N TYR A 335 3.35 22.21 -2.84
CA TYR A 335 3.63 22.80 -1.52
C TYR A 335 5.10 23.12 -1.28
N VAL A 336 5.97 22.24 -1.75
CA VAL A 336 7.40 22.28 -1.47
C VAL A 336 8.14 23.06 -2.56
N ILE A 337 7.63 23.00 -3.78
CA ILE A 337 8.25 23.53 -4.98
C ILE A 337 7.23 24.49 -5.60
N GLN A 338 7.29 25.79 -5.25
CA GLN A 338 6.64 26.86 -6.02
C GLN A 338 7.29 27.07 -7.41
N PHE A 339 7.98 26.06 -7.96
CA PHE A 339 8.55 26.10 -9.31
C PHE A 339 7.62 25.44 -10.31
N GLU A 340 7.41 26.12 -11.43
CA GLU A 340 7.08 25.47 -12.69
C GLU A 340 8.33 24.73 -13.21
N TYR A 341 8.13 23.54 -13.79
CA TYR A 341 9.19 22.70 -14.38
C TYR A 341 10.07 23.43 -15.41
N ASP A 342 9.54 24.52 -15.98
CA ASP A 342 10.24 25.36 -16.93
C ASP A 342 11.47 26.06 -16.34
N HIS A 343 11.51 26.24 -15.01
CA HIS A 343 12.62 26.88 -14.29
C HIS A 343 13.68 25.89 -13.77
N LEU A 344 13.58 24.58 -14.04
CA LEU A 344 14.68 23.66 -13.75
C LEU A 344 15.94 24.08 -14.50
N SER A 345 17.11 23.97 -13.86
CA SER A 345 18.38 24.17 -14.53
C SER A 345 18.50 23.19 -15.71
N LYS A 346 19.28 23.54 -16.73
CA LYS A 346 19.46 22.67 -17.93
C LYS A 346 19.96 21.28 -17.53
N GLU A 347 20.73 21.23 -16.46
CA GLU A 347 21.39 20.03 -15.94
C GLU A 347 20.40 19.15 -15.18
N LEU A 348 19.49 19.72 -14.39
CA LEU A 348 18.38 18.98 -13.80
C LEU A 348 17.41 18.44 -14.87
N LYS A 349 17.18 19.19 -15.95
CA LYS A 349 16.40 18.69 -17.11
C LYS A 349 17.13 17.53 -17.80
N CYS A 350 18.46 17.63 -17.96
CA CYS A 350 19.30 16.56 -18.51
C CYS A 350 19.24 15.30 -17.64
N LEU A 351 19.48 15.42 -16.33
CA LEU A 351 19.40 14.31 -15.39
C LEU A 351 18.02 13.64 -15.46
N ARG A 352 16.92 14.41 -15.46
CA ARG A 352 15.57 13.83 -15.54
C ARG A 352 15.39 12.99 -16.81
N LYS A 353 15.91 13.49 -17.93
CA LYS A 353 15.87 12.77 -19.21
C LYS A 353 16.69 11.49 -19.12
N VAL A 354 17.92 11.54 -18.61
CA VAL A 354 18.78 10.36 -18.41
C VAL A 354 18.08 9.32 -17.53
N LEU A 355 17.48 9.75 -16.42
CA LEU A 355 16.74 8.85 -15.54
C LEU A 355 15.50 8.26 -16.23
N GLY A 356 14.74 9.06 -16.97
CA GLY A 356 13.56 8.62 -17.71
C GLY A 356 13.90 7.63 -18.83
N ASP A 357 14.91 7.93 -19.63
CA ASP A 357 15.40 7.07 -20.71
C ASP A 357 15.95 5.75 -20.11
N GLY A 358 16.67 5.82 -18.99
CA GLY A 358 17.16 4.65 -18.27
C GLY A 358 16.05 3.77 -17.69
N VAL A 359 15.02 4.37 -17.08
CA VAL A 359 13.82 3.62 -16.63
C VAL A 359 13.15 2.91 -17.80
N HIS A 360 12.94 3.61 -18.91
CA HIS A 360 12.34 3.00 -20.08
C HIS A 360 13.21 1.87 -20.62
N GLY A 361 14.52 2.09 -20.75
CA GLY A 361 15.48 1.11 -21.21
C GLY A 361 15.49 -0.15 -20.35
N LEU A 362 15.53 -0.03 -19.02
CA LEU A 362 15.63 -1.19 -18.14
C LEU A 362 14.33 -1.99 -18.03
N TRP A 363 13.16 -1.36 -18.14
CA TRP A 363 11.89 -2.10 -18.22
C TRP A 363 11.58 -2.66 -19.61
N THR A 364 12.24 -2.17 -20.66
CA THR A 364 12.03 -2.66 -22.04
C THR A 364 13.13 -3.55 -22.58
N GLN A 365 14.33 -3.53 -21.98
CA GLN A 365 15.43 -4.40 -22.36
C GLN A 365 15.04 -5.87 -22.15
N GLN A 366 15.06 -6.59 -23.27
CA GLN A 366 14.75 -7.99 -23.37
C GLN A 366 15.93 -8.81 -22.84
N ASP A 367 16.02 -9.04 -21.54
CA ASP A 367 16.60 -10.31 -21.12
C ASP A 367 15.48 -11.35 -21.08
N PRO A 368 15.67 -12.54 -21.70
CA PRO A 368 14.77 -13.65 -21.49
C PRO A 368 14.75 -13.88 -19.99
N ILE A 369 13.57 -13.71 -19.40
CA ILE A 369 13.26 -13.85 -17.98
C ILE A 369 14.15 -14.96 -17.36
N CYS A 370 15.30 -14.63 -16.74
CA CYS A 370 16.32 -15.60 -16.29
C CYS A 370 15.80 -16.72 -15.39
#